data_AF-A0A3M2GC07-F1
#
_entry.id   AF-A0A3M2GC07-F1
#
_cell.length_a   1.000
_cell.length_b   1.000
_cell.length_c   1.000
_cell.angle_alpha   90.00
_cell.angle_beta   90.00
_cell.angle_gamma   90.00
#
_symmetry.space_group_name_H-M   'P 1'
#
loop_
_entity.id
_entity.type
_entity.pdbx_description
1 polymer ?
#
loop_
_entity_poly.entity_id
_entity_poly.type
_entity_poly.pdbx_seq_one_letter_code
_entity_poly.pdbx_strand_id
1 'polypeptide(L)'
;MENIVYVVHCIDTEGPVYESLEATFERIHDIFGYDFEPSKSTLKKLQNKEIDLNGNEDAVANLVAPKRIQMNETWDQIDAMLDRITSAEFRARYADSYGNGWIYNWFCLDNVGYTGLNPRRRDLGYHNVFDHYRRYNRYHGITCDSIQWHFHPLPINKDAHRSGTTFLNSDHIYNILTRRVIEREWFPAVYRPGFHTERPDSNFFLEQWIPFDYANQATENYQGQPDLSGSRFGDWRRAPKTWIPYHPSHDDYQTPGNCRRWIARCLNMEARLREITHADIDLAYREAQTHGASLLSFTNHDFRDMSPEIDKVWNMIVKVDRQYPKVKFKHVTAIEGMRKTLGINDLYAPEFEVELQRKKAASVLTVRSQHPIFGPQPFLALKTRGNQFYWENLDFDDTQQWSYTFDFNNVWIDQIETIGIAANTSAGVVEVVNLDVASGTLRRTVHNQESVHTS
;
A
#
# COMPACT_ATOMS: atom_id res chain seq x y z
N MET A 1 17.67 1.15 -26.85
CA MET A 1 16.96 1.48 -25.59
C MET A 1 17.95 1.36 -24.46
N GLU A 2 17.85 2.25 -23.48
CA GLU A 2 18.64 2.16 -22.25
C GLU A 2 18.03 1.08 -21.35
N ASN A 3 18.88 0.28 -20.70
CA ASN A 3 18.44 -0.74 -19.75
C ASN A 3 18.32 -0.09 -18.37
N ILE A 4 17.15 -0.17 -17.74
CA ILE A 4 16.86 0.60 -16.52
C ILE A 4 16.29 -0.28 -15.40
N VAL A 5 16.87 -0.18 -14.21
CA VAL A 5 16.27 -0.66 -12.96
C VAL A 5 15.44 0.47 -12.36
N TYR A 6 14.12 0.32 -12.34
CA TYR A 6 13.23 1.25 -11.66
C TYR A 6 13.17 0.91 -10.18
N VAL A 7 13.57 1.86 -9.33
CA VAL A 7 13.66 1.69 -7.88
C VAL A 7 12.45 2.33 -7.21
N VAL A 8 11.70 1.52 -6.44
CA VAL A 8 10.49 1.94 -5.73
C VAL A 8 10.64 1.67 -4.23
N HIS A 9 10.68 2.75 -3.45
CA HIS A 9 10.58 2.69 -2.00
C HIS A 9 9.11 2.77 -1.60
N CYS A 10 8.56 1.65 -1.11
CA CYS A 10 7.21 1.53 -0.58
C CYS A 10 7.24 1.76 0.94
N ILE A 11 6.56 2.76 1.47
CA ILE A 11 6.52 2.98 2.92
C ILE A 11 5.17 2.55 3.43
N ASP A 12 5.12 1.46 4.19
CA ASP A 12 3.93 1.06 4.93
C ASP A 12 3.70 2.10 6.05
N THR A 13 2.83 3.06 5.74
CA THR A 13 2.68 4.30 6.49
C THR A 13 1.49 4.14 7.43
N GLU A 14 1.78 3.94 8.71
CA GLU A 14 0.79 3.59 9.73
C GLU A 14 0.62 4.66 10.81
N GLY A 15 1.44 5.71 10.77
CA GLY A 15 1.50 6.75 11.79
C GLY A 15 2.26 6.30 13.05
N PRO A 16 2.20 7.08 14.15
CA PRO A 16 3.01 6.83 15.33
C PRO A 16 2.63 5.53 16.04
N VAL A 17 3.63 4.88 16.64
CA VAL A 17 3.46 3.61 17.38
C VAL A 17 4.23 3.66 18.69
N TYR A 18 3.51 3.42 19.79
CA TYR A 18 4.09 3.24 21.11
C TYR A 18 4.28 1.76 21.44
N GLU A 19 5.44 1.39 21.98
CA GLU A 19 5.70 0.05 22.53
C GLU A 19 6.26 0.19 23.95
N SER A 20 5.53 -0.32 24.95
CA SER A 20 6.05 -0.38 26.32
C SER A 20 7.04 -1.52 26.47
N LEU A 21 7.86 -1.47 27.52
CA LEU A 21 8.81 -2.53 27.84
C LEU A 21 8.09 -3.86 28.05
N GLU A 22 6.98 -3.85 28.78
CA GLU A 22 6.15 -5.03 29.03
C GLU A 22 5.67 -5.63 27.71
N ALA A 23 5.21 -4.78 26.79
CA ALA A 23 4.73 -5.21 25.49
C ALA A 23 5.84 -5.74 24.56
N THR A 24 7.10 -5.33 24.76
CA THR A 24 8.27 -5.97 24.13
C THR A 24 8.48 -7.39 24.66
N PHE A 25 8.34 -7.60 25.96
CA PHE A 25 8.52 -8.91 26.60
C PHE A 25 7.36 -9.86 26.27
N GLU A 26 6.12 -9.37 26.21
CA GLU A 26 4.97 -10.11 25.69
C GLU A 26 5.23 -10.66 24.28
N ARG A 27 5.90 -9.89 23.41
CA ARG A 27 6.27 -10.39 22.07
C ARG A 27 7.28 -11.53 22.12
N ILE A 28 8.21 -11.51 23.06
CA ILE A 28 9.16 -12.62 23.24
C ILE A 28 8.40 -13.88 23.63
N HIS A 29 7.46 -13.75 24.57
CA HIS A 29 6.59 -14.85 24.97
C HIS A 29 5.73 -15.36 23.81
N ASP A 30 4.99 -14.46 23.13
CA ASP A 30 4.08 -14.81 22.03
C ASP A 30 4.80 -15.51 20.86
N ILE A 31 6.07 -15.16 20.59
CA ILE A 31 6.82 -15.67 19.44
C ILE A 31 7.68 -16.89 19.79
N PHE A 32 8.35 -16.86 20.94
CA PHE A 32 9.37 -17.86 21.32
C PHE A 32 8.99 -18.68 22.56
N GLY A 33 7.91 -18.32 23.26
CA GLY A 33 7.44 -19.02 24.46
C GLY A 33 8.25 -18.73 25.72
N TYR A 34 9.20 -17.78 25.68
CA TYR A 34 10.00 -17.42 26.86
C TYR A 34 9.31 -16.33 27.68
N ASP A 35 9.19 -16.59 28.98
CA ASP A 35 8.66 -15.65 29.95
C ASP A 35 9.80 -15.06 30.79
N PHE A 36 9.84 -13.74 30.88
CA PHE A 36 10.82 -13.01 31.67
C PHE A 36 10.16 -11.81 32.35
N GLU A 37 10.58 -11.52 33.57
CA GLU A 37 10.23 -10.27 34.25
C GLU A 37 10.74 -9.05 33.43
N PRO A 38 9.84 -8.15 32.98
CA PRO A 38 10.23 -7.00 32.17
C PRO A 38 11.16 -6.06 32.94
N SER A 39 12.40 -5.94 32.47
CA SER A 39 13.35 -4.96 33.01
C SER A 39 14.37 -4.53 31.97
N LYS A 40 14.89 -3.30 32.09
CA LYS A 40 15.97 -2.80 31.22
C LYS A 40 17.23 -3.67 31.31
N SER A 41 17.51 -4.24 32.48
CA SER A 41 18.63 -5.16 32.69
C SER A 41 18.44 -6.45 31.89
N THR A 42 17.26 -7.08 31.98
CA THR A 42 16.95 -8.30 31.22
C THR A 42 16.98 -8.03 29.72
N LEU A 43 16.39 -6.92 29.27
CA LEU A 43 16.41 -6.51 27.86
C LEU A 43 17.85 -6.39 27.34
N LYS A 44 18.76 -5.79 28.13
CA LYS A 44 20.16 -5.64 27.73
C LYS A 44 20.88 -6.99 27.61
N LYS A 45 20.62 -7.93 28.53
CA LYS A 45 21.16 -9.29 28.45
C LYS A 45 20.66 -10.04 27.21
N LEU A 46 19.36 -9.91 26.88
CA LEU A 46 18.77 -10.49 25.67
C LEU A 46 19.41 -9.90 24.40
N GLN A 47 19.58 -8.58 24.34
CA GLN A 47 20.24 -7.89 23.23
C GLN A 47 21.71 -8.32 23.05
N ASN A 48 22.39 -8.62 24.15
CA ASN A 48 23.79 -9.06 24.15
C ASN A 48 23.96 -10.58 24.03
N LYS A 49 22.88 -11.36 23.93
CA LYS A 49 22.90 -12.84 23.89
C LYS A 49 23.52 -13.49 25.14
N GLU A 50 23.29 -12.89 26.30
CA GLU A 50 23.85 -13.33 27.59
C GLU A 50 22.92 -14.30 28.35
N ILE A 51 21.75 -14.61 27.79
CA ILE A 51 20.79 -15.57 28.32
C ILE A 51 20.78 -16.77 27.38
N ASP A 52 20.93 -17.97 27.94
CA ASP A 52 20.79 -19.22 27.19
C ASP A 52 19.31 -19.42 26.79
N LEU A 53 19.08 -19.47 25.48
CA LEU A 53 17.77 -19.60 24.85
C LEU A 53 17.74 -20.83 23.94
N ASN A 54 18.54 -21.86 24.24
CA ASN A 54 18.58 -23.13 23.52
C ASN A 54 18.76 -22.95 21.99
N GLY A 55 19.59 -22.00 21.56
CA GLY A 55 19.86 -21.74 20.14
C GLY A 55 19.00 -20.63 19.50
N ASN A 56 18.08 -20.01 20.26
CA ASN A 56 17.27 -18.88 19.78
C ASN A 56 17.86 -17.51 20.08
N GLU A 57 19.11 -17.43 20.58
CA GLU A 57 19.72 -16.19 21.06
C GLU A 57 19.80 -15.14 19.95
N ASP A 58 20.17 -15.55 18.74
CA ASP A 58 20.23 -14.66 17.57
C ASP A 58 18.85 -14.12 17.18
N ALA A 59 17.83 -14.98 17.18
CA ALA A 59 16.47 -14.63 16.78
C ALA A 59 15.81 -13.68 17.79
N VAL A 60 16.00 -13.94 19.09
CA VAL A 60 15.49 -13.09 20.17
C VAL A 60 16.26 -11.77 20.22
N ALA A 61 17.59 -11.78 20.15
CA ALA A 61 18.39 -10.55 20.11
C ALA A 61 18.03 -9.68 18.89
N ASN A 62 17.74 -10.30 17.74
CA ASN A 62 17.26 -9.58 16.56
C ASN A 62 15.86 -8.99 16.78
N LEU A 63 14.92 -9.71 17.42
CA LEU A 63 13.57 -9.22 17.73
C LEU A 63 13.61 -7.93 18.56
N VAL A 64 14.47 -7.89 19.58
CA VAL A 64 14.55 -6.79 20.56
C VAL A 64 15.73 -5.85 20.33
N ALA A 65 16.35 -5.91 19.14
CA ALA A 65 17.45 -5.03 18.78
C ALA A 65 17.01 -3.56 18.89
N PRO A 66 17.84 -2.62 19.39
CA PRO A 66 17.46 -1.22 19.58
C PRO A 66 16.81 -0.60 18.33
N LYS A 67 17.38 -0.86 17.15
CA LYS A 67 16.86 -0.41 15.85
C LYS A 67 15.45 -0.91 15.48
N ARG A 68 14.92 -1.92 16.18
CA ARG A 68 13.59 -2.50 15.92
C ARG A 68 12.54 -2.10 16.96
N ILE A 69 12.97 -1.75 18.18
CA ILE A 69 12.07 -1.39 19.28
C ILE A 69 12.05 0.12 19.53
N GLN A 70 13.02 0.88 19.02
CA GLN A 70 12.97 2.33 19.01
C GLN A 70 12.02 2.79 17.90
N MET A 71 10.87 3.33 18.30
CA MET A 71 9.81 3.77 17.40
C MET A 71 9.61 5.29 17.47
N ASN A 72 9.05 5.86 16.40
CA ASN A 72 8.44 7.18 16.43
C ASN A 72 7.05 7.03 17.06
N GLU A 73 6.93 7.42 18.32
CA GLU A 73 5.74 7.25 19.18
C GLU A 73 4.76 8.43 19.07
N THR A 74 5.15 9.51 18.39
CA THR A 74 4.35 10.74 18.22
C THR A 74 4.50 11.29 16.80
N TRP A 75 3.51 12.08 16.36
CA TRP A 75 3.59 12.77 15.08
C TRP A 75 4.80 13.71 15.00
N ASP A 76 5.15 14.42 16.08
CA ASP A 76 6.34 15.28 16.11
C ASP A 76 7.65 14.52 15.82
N GLN A 77 7.77 13.27 16.29
CA GLN A 77 8.92 12.41 16.00
C GLN A 77 8.94 11.93 14.55
N ILE A 78 7.77 11.61 13.99
CA ILE A 78 7.64 11.31 12.56
C ILE A 78 8.03 12.54 11.74
N ASP A 79 7.49 13.72 12.06
CA ASP A 79 7.78 14.97 11.34
C ASP A 79 9.26 15.33 11.42
N ALA A 80 9.90 15.18 12.57
CA ALA A 80 11.34 15.39 12.71
C ALA A 80 12.18 14.43 11.84
N MET A 81 11.73 13.18 11.66
CA MET A 81 12.34 12.26 10.71
C MET A 81 12.06 12.68 9.27
N LEU A 82 10.81 13.04 8.93
CA LEU A 82 10.41 13.45 7.59
C LEU A 82 11.20 14.69 7.13
N ASP A 83 11.37 15.69 8.00
CA ASP A 83 12.13 16.91 7.72
C ASP A 83 13.58 16.60 7.32
N ARG A 84 14.18 15.59 7.96
CA ARG A 84 15.52 15.11 7.62
C ARG A 84 15.51 14.37 6.29
N ILE A 85 14.71 13.32 6.15
CA ILE A 85 14.83 12.39 5.01
C ILE A 85 14.28 13.00 3.71
N THR A 86 13.31 13.91 3.79
CA THR A 86 12.75 14.57 2.61
C THR A 86 13.50 15.83 2.20
N SER A 87 14.47 16.28 3.01
CA SER A 87 15.30 17.45 2.69
C SER A 87 16.05 17.28 1.36
N ALA A 88 16.29 18.41 0.68
CA ALA A 88 17.06 18.42 -0.57
C ALA A 88 18.47 17.81 -0.40
N GLU A 89 19.14 18.09 0.72
CA GLU A 89 20.46 17.54 1.02
C GLU A 89 20.42 16.01 1.14
N PHE A 90 19.44 15.48 1.90
CA PHE A 90 19.30 14.04 2.07
C PHE A 90 19.00 13.36 0.74
N ARG A 91 18.02 13.87 -0.02
CA ARG A 91 17.67 13.31 -1.33
C ARG A 91 18.84 13.34 -2.32
N ALA A 92 19.61 14.42 -2.36
CA ALA A 92 20.78 14.56 -3.24
C ALA A 92 21.89 13.56 -2.89
N ARG A 93 22.04 13.18 -1.61
CA ARG A 93 22.99 12.14 -1.18
C ARG A 93 22.67 10.78 -1.79
N TYR A 94 21.39 10.49 -1.99
CA TYR A 94 20.90 9.22 -2.49
C TYR A 94 20.43 9.30 -3.95
N ALA A 95 21.10 10.12 -4.75
CA ALA A 95 20.73 10.35 -6.14
C ALA A 95 20.79 9.07 -6.99
N ASP A 96 19.95 9.03 -8.03
CA ASP A 96 19.93 8.00 -9.05
C ASP A 96 20.96 8.25 -10.17
N SER A 97 20.95 7.40 -11.20
CA SER A 97 21.86 7.52 -12.35
C SER A 97 21.71 8.82 -13.16
N TYR A 98 20.63 9.57 -12.95
CA TYR A 98 20.30 10.81 -13.66
C TYR A 98 20.41 12.04 -12.74
N GLY A 99 20.88 11.85 -11.50
CA GLY A 99 21.00 12.92 -10.51
C GLY A 99 19.68 13.27 -9.80
N ASN A 100 18.61 12.51 -10.00
CA ASN A 100 17.36 12.73 -9.26
C ASN A 100 17.48 12.15 -7.87
N GLY A 101 16.96 12.87 -6.88
CA GLY A 101 16.97 12.41 -5.50
C GLY A 101 16.04 11.24 -5.24
N TRP A 102 16.17 10.64 -4.05
CA TRP A 102 15.30 9.58 -3.56
C TRP A 102 13.81 9.97 -3.64
N ILE A 103 12.92 9.03 -3.97
CA ILE A 103 11.46 9.23 -4.04
C ILE A 103 10.77 8.32 -3.02
N TYR A 104 9.75 8.87 -2.34
CA TYR A 104 8.95 8.14 -1.35
C TYR A 104 7.56 7.84 -1.90
N ASN A 105 7.06 6.64 -1.62
CA ASN A 105 5.68 6.24 -1.90
C ASN A 105 5.01 5.91 -0.56
N TRP A 106 4.21 6.85 -0.05
CA TRP A 106 3.52 6.75 1.23
C TRP A 106 2.27 5.88 1.09
N PHE A 107 2.35 4.60 1.45
CA PHE A 107 1.20 3.71 1.47
C PHE A 107 0.45 3.91 2.79
N CYS A 108 -0.57 4.76 2.79
CA CYS A 108 -1.25 5.19 4.00
C CYS A 108 -2.34 4.21 4.44
N LEU A 109 -2.28 3.82 5.72
CA LEU A 109 -3.30 3.03 6.41
C LEU A 109 -4.31 3.94 7.13
N ASP A 110 -5.59 3.57 7.05
CA ASP A 110 -6.63 4.13 7.91
C ASP A 110 -6.84 3.17 9.11
N ASN A 111 -6.45 3.61 10.32
CA ASN A 111 -6.63 2.81 11.54
C ASN A 111 -8.08 2.90 12.05
N VAL A 112 -9.01 2.15 11.45
CA VAL A 112 -10.44 2.23 11.74
C VAL A 112 -11.09 0.86 11.94
N GLY A 113 -12.24 0.83 12.62
CA GLY A 113 -13.00 -0.41 12.89
C GLY A 113 -12.56 -1.16 14.13
N TYR A 114 -11.52 -0.69 14.83
CA TYR A 114 -11.08 -1.23 16.11
C TYR A 114 -12.02 -0.83 17.25
N THR A 115 -12.51 -1.82 17.99
CA THR A 115 -13.34 -1.65 19.19
C THR A 115 -12.75 -2.32 20.42
N GLY A 116 -11.61 -3.01 20.26
CA GLY A 116 -10.85 -3.65 21.33
C GLY A 116 -9.78 -2.73 21.91
N LEU A 117 -8.69 -3.32 22.38
CA LEU A 117 -7.59 -2.61 23.02
C LEU A 117 -6.70 -1.88 22.01
N ASN A 118 -6.29 -0.66 22.37
CA ASN A 118 -5.27 0.13 21.64
C ASN A 118 -4.05 0.44 22.53
N PRO A 119 -3.31 -0.58 23.01
CA PRO A 119 -2.17 -0.35 23.91
C PRO A 119 -0.98 0.31 23.21
N ARG A 120 -0.94 0.23 21.87
CA ARG A 120 0.12 0.83 21.03
C ARG A 120 -0.16 2.28 20.64
N ARG A 121 -1.26 2.85 21.15
CA ARG A 121 -1.67 4.25 20.93
C ARG A 121 -1.72 4.61 19.45
N ARG A 122 -2.16 3.67 18.60
CA ARG A 122 -2.40 3.93 17.18
C ARG A 122 -3.33 5.11 17.03
N ASP A 123 -3.05 5.98 16.07
CA ASP A 123 -3.90 7.11 15.75
C ASP A 123 -5.15 6.62 15.00
N LEU A 124 -6.23 6.35 15.77
CA LEU A 124 -7.46 5.78 15.26
C LEU A 124 -8.31 6.85 14.58
N GLY A 125 -8.77 6.57 13.37
CA GLY A 125 -9.66 7.48 12.65
C GLY A 125 -9.54 7.37 11.14
N TYR A 126 -10.58 7.84 10.47
CA TYR A 126 -10.57 7.96 9.02
C TYR A 126 -9.64 9.10 8.62
N HIS A 127 -8.76 8.81 7.67
CA HIS A 127 -7.91 9.73 6.94
C HIS A 127 -6.78 10.36 7.76
N ASN A 128 -6.61 10.05 9.04
CA ASN A 128 -5.59 10.66 9.89
C ASN A 128 -4.20 10.59 9.26
N VAL A 129 -3.74 9.38 8.90
CA VAL A 129 -2.43 9.17 8.26
C VAL A 129 -2.39 9.77 6.85
N PHE A 130 -3.40 9.50 6.02
CA PHE A 130 -3.45 10.01 4.66
C PHE A 130 -3.39 11.55 4.58
N ASP A 131 -4.19 12.23 5.41
CA ASP A 131 -4.22 13.69 5.46
C ASP A 131 -2.96 14.27 6.10
N HIS A 132 -2.32 13.55 7.03
CA HIS A 132 -1.01 13.95 7.55
C HIS A 132 0.02 14.06 6.43
N TYR A 133 0.25 12.98 5.68
CA TYR A 133 1.23 12.96 4.60
C TYR A 133 0.85 13.86 3.43
N ARG A 134 -0.45 13.96 3.10
CA ARG A 134 -0.93 14.90 2.07
C ARG A 134 -0.67 16.36 2.46
N ARG A 135 -0.89 16.72 3.73
CA ARG A 135 -0.60 18.07 4.23
C ARG A 135 0.88 18.33 4.31
N TYR A 136 1.67 17.36 4.79
CA TYR A 136 3.13 17.44 4.85
C TYR A 136 3.72 17.74 3.47
N ASN A 137 3.42 16.89 2.46
CA ASN A 137 3.91 17.09 1.09
C ASN A 137 3.51 18.46 0.53
N ARG A 138 2.25 18.89 0.75
CA ARG A 138 1.79 20.20 0.30
C ARG A 138 2.53 21.35 0.98
N TYR A 139 2.70 21.28 2.30
CA TYR A 139 3.36 22.33 3.09
C TYR A 139 4.83 22.51 2.69
N HIS A 140 5.53 21.40 2.41
CA HIS A 140 6.92 21.40 1.97
C HIS A 140 7.10 21.50 0.45
N GLY A 141 6.02 21.64 -0.33
CA GLY A 141 6.08 21.73 -1.80
C GLY A 141 6.64 20.47 -2.47
N ILE A 142 6.49 19.29 -1.84
CA ILE A 142 6.97 18.00 -2.35
C ILE A 142 5.95 17.48 -3.37
N THR A 143 6.34 17.46 -4.64
CA THR A 143 5.51 16.97 -5.75
C THR A 143 6.01 15.67 -6.37
N CYS A 144 7.22 15.22 -6.02
CA CYS A 144 7.82 14.00 -6.56
C CYS A 144 7.39 12.72 -5.83
N ASP A 145 6.96 12.82 -4.58
CA ASP A 145 6.49 11.68 -3.80
C ASP A 145 5.03 11.36 -4.10
N SER A 146 4.63 10.10 -3.89
CA SER A 146 3.25 9.66 -4.12
C SER A 146 2.58 9.17 -2.84
N ILE A 147 1.25 9.30 -2.79
CA ILE A 147 0.41 8.72 -1.73
C ILE A 147 -0.37 7.56 -2.35
N GLN A 148 -0.29 6.41 -1.70
CA GLN A 148 -0.85 5.13 -2.13
C GLN A 148 -1.61 4.48 -0.97
N TRP A 149 -2.20 3.30 -1.21
CA TRP A 149 -3.09 2.66 -0.24
C TRP A 149 -2.48 1.45 0.45
N HIS A 150 -2.43 1.52 1.77
CA HIS A 150 -2.14 0.38 2.64
C HIS A 150 -3.41 -0.03 3.37
N PHE A 151 -3.65 -1.34 3.51
CA PHE A 151 -4.81 -1.82 4.23
C PHE A 151 -4.51 -3.04 5.09
N HIS A 152 -5.05 -2.99 6.31
CA HIS A 152 -5.01 -4.08 7.27
C HIS A 152 -6.43 -4.58 7.52
N PRO A 153 -6.70 -5.87 7.29
CA PRO A 153 -7.91 -6.49 7.78
C PRO A 153 -7.97 -6.50 9.31
N LEU A 154 -9.18 -6.49 9.89
CA LEU A 154 -9.34 -6.50 11.34
C LEU A 154 -9.09 -7.90 11.93
N PRO A 155 -8.44 -7.98 13.11
CA PRO A 155 -8.46 -9.20 13.90
C PRO A 155 -9.88 -9.45 14.46
N ILE A 156 -10.21 -10.71 14.77
CA ILE A 156 -11.53 -11.09 15.31
C ILE A 156 -11.85 -10.32 16.60
N ASN A 157 -10.85 -10.14 17.47
CA ASN A 157 -11.03 -9.43 18.74
C ASN A 157 -11.03 -7.89 18.59
N LYS A 158 -10.76 -7.37 17.39
CA LYS A 158 -10.72 -5.94 17.05
C LYS A 158 -9.74 -5.10 17.87
N ASP A 159 -8.68 -5.71 18.38
CA ASP A 159 -7.57 -5.00 19.02
C ASP A 159 -6.71 -4.28 17.97
N ALA A 160 -6.39 -3.00 18.20
CA ALA A 160 -5.66 -2.16 17.24
C ALA A 160 -4.19 -2.53 17.04
N HIS A 161 -3.66 -3.44 17.85
CA HIS A 161 -2.27 -3.90 17.81
C HIS A 161 -2.13 -5.32 17.27
N ARG A 162 -3.25 -5.96 16.87
CA ARG A 162 -3.30 -7.32 16.37
C ARG A 162 -3.68 -7.34 14.89
N SER A 163 -3.35 -8.44 14.23
CA SER A 163 -3.44 -8.58 12.78
C SER A 163 -4.67 -9.40 12.37
N GLY A 164 -5.41 -8.91 11.36
CA GLY A 164 -6.38 -9.71 10.61
C GLY A 164 -5.82 -10.16 9.26
N THR A 165 -6.51 -11.12 8.63
CA THR A 165 -6.12 -11.64 7.30
C THR A 165 -7.28 -11.77 6.31
N THR A 166 -8.50 -11.39 6.70
CA THR A 166 -9.73 -11.64 5.93
C THR A 166 -10.41 -10.33 5.56
N PHE A 167 -10.44 -10.03 4.27
CA PHE A 167 -11.06 -8.84 3.69
C PHE A 167 -12.57 -8.87 3.82
N LEU A 168 -13.21 -10.03 3.57
CA LEU A 168 -14.67 -10.11 3.62
C LEU A 168 -15.26 -9.92 5.02
N ASN A 169 -14.48 -10.21 6.06
CA ASN A 169 -14.88 -9.97 7.46
C ASN A 169 -14.50 -8.56 7.96
N SER A 170 -13.98 -7.72 7.06
CA SER A 170 -13.43 -6.39 7.31
C SER A 170 -14.23 -5.34 6.54
N ASP A 171 -15.50 -5.19 6.91
CA ASP A 171 -16.47 -4.27 6.28
C ASP A 171 -16.03 -2.79 6.29
N HIS A 172 -15.10 -2.43 7.19
CA HIS A 172 -14.49 -1.10 7.24
C HIS A 172 -13.74 -0.73 5.95
N ILE A 173 -13.31 -1.71 5.14
CA ILE A 173 -12.66 -1.47 3.85
C ILE A 173 -13.51 -0.58 2.93
N TYR A 174 -14.80 -0.90 2.81
CA TYR A 174 -15.73 -0.15 1.96
C TYR A 174 -15.98 1.24 2.54
N ASN A 175 -16.10 1.35 3.86
CA ASN A 175 -16.22 2.65 4.51
C ASN A 175 -14.99 3.55 4.28
N ILE A 176 -13.78 2.99 4.35
CA ILE A 176 -12.54 3.72 4.05
C ILE A 176 -12.57 4.25 2.62
N LEU A 177 -12.85 3.38 1.64
CA LEU A 177 -12.82 3.75 0.23
C LEU A 177 -13.96 4.69 -0.15
N THR A 178 -15.19 4.46 0.31
CA THR A 178 -16.34 5.36 0.08
C THR A 178 -16.06 6.75 0.63
N ARG A 179 -15.49 6.85 1.85
CA ARG A 179 -15.08 8.16 2.40
C ARG A 179 -13.95 8.79 1.60
N ARG A 180 -12.96 8.01 1.17
CA ARG A 180 -11.85 8.53 0.35
C ARG A 180 -12.32 9.09 -1.00
N VAL A 181 -13.29 8.43 -1.65
CA VAL A 181 -13.93 8.90 -2.88
C VAL A 181 -14.71 10.20 -2.63
N ILE A 182 -15.60 10.21 -1.64
CA ILE A 182 -16.54 11.31 -1.43
C ILE A 182 -15.87 12.52 -0.78
N GLU A 183 -15.01 12.30 0.21
CA GLU A 183 -14.46 13.37 1.04
C GLU A 183 -13.06 13.82 0.63
N ARG A 184 -12.33 13.03 -0.16
CA ARG A 184 -10.97 13.36 -0.62
C ARG A 184 -10.81 13.33 -2.14
N GLU A 185 -11.88 13.02 -2.87
CA GLU A 185 -11.90 12.92 -4.33
C GLU A 185 -10.79 12.01 -4.86
N TRP A 186 -10.48 10.94 -4.12
CA TRP A 186 -9.33 10.07 -4.37
C TRP A 186 -9.73 8.60 -4.33
N PHE A 187 -9.12 7.79 -5.20
CA PHE A 187 -9.31 6.35 -5.25
C PHE A 187 -7.97 5.64 -5.54
N PRO A 188 -7.69 4.48 -4.92
CA PRO A 188 -6.38 3.86 -5.02
C PRO A 188 -6.11 3.20 -6.37
N ALA A 189 -4.95 3.48 -6.94
CA ALA A 189 -4.41 2.74 -8.09
C ALA A 189 -3.35 1.69 -7.70
N VAL A 190 -2.69 1.90 -6.55
CA VAL A 190 -1.63 1.01 -6.05
C VAL A 190 -1.94 0.57 -4.63
N TYR A 191 -1.69 -0.70 -4.37
CA TYR A 191 -1.96 -1.34 -3.11
C TYR A 191 -0.71 -1.99 -2.49
N ARG A 192 -0.67 -1.96 -1.15
CA ARG A 192 0.16 -2.84 -0.34
C ARG A 192 -0.64 -3.51 0.79
N PRO A 193 -0.51 -4.83 0.95
CA PRO A 193 -1.15 -5.55 2.05
C PRO A 193 -0.43 -5.36 3.39
N GLY A 194 -1.22 -5.18 4.45
CA GLY A 194 -0.79 -5.41 5.81
C GLY A 194 -0.22 -6.82 5.98
N PHE A 195 0.89 -6.93 6.69
CA PHE A 195 1.59 -8.19 6.96
C PHE A 195 1.95 -8.99 5.69
N HIS A 196 2.01 -8.36 4.52
CA HIS A 196 2.24 -9.04 3.24
C HIS A 196 1.21 -10.13 2.91
N THR A 197 0.00 -10.03 3.46
CA THR A 197 -0.98 -11.11 3.39
C THR A 197 -1.91 -10.93 2.20
N GLU A 198 -1.91 -11.92 1.32
CA GLU A 198 -2.98 -12.15 0.36
C GLU A 198 -3.63 -13.53 0.55
N ARG A 199 -4.93 -13.57 0.24
CA ARG A 199 -5.86 -14.70 0.36
C ARG A 199 -6.86 -14.63 -0.79
N PRO A 200 -7.64 -15.70 -1.06
CA PRO A 200 -8.58 -15.71 -2.18
C PRO A 200 -9.55 -14.52 -2.20
N ASP A 201 -10.00 -14.08 -1.03
CA ASP A 201 -10.91 -12.95 -0.88
C ASP A 201 -10.25 -11.60 -1.19
N SER A 202 -9.03 -11.35 -0.70
CA SER A 202 -8.28 -10.15 -1.06
C SER A 202 -7.90 -10.16 -2.55
N ASN A 203 -7.53 -11.33 -3.10
CA ASN A 203 -7.22 -11.49 -4.52
C ASN A 203 -8.42 -11.09 -5.39
N PHE A 204 -9.61 -11.58 -5.05
CA PHE A 204 -10.86 -11.23 -5.72
C PHE A 204 -11.22 -9.75 -5.56
N PHE A 205 -11.06 -9.19 -4.36
CA PHE A 205 -11.31 -7.77 -4.11
C PHE A 205 -10.43 -6.86 -5.00
N LEU A 206 -9.12 -7.11 -5.02
CA LEU A 206 -8.17 -6.28 -5.76
C LEU A 206 -8.43 -6.34 -7.27
N GLU A 207 -8.78 -7.51 -7.79
CA GLU A 207 -9.09 -7.72 -9.21
C GLU A 207 -10.29 -6.90 -9.71
N GLN A 208 -11.15 -6.42 -8.81
CA GLN A 208 -12.27 -5.57 -9.19
C GLN A 208 -11.88 -4.10 -9.42
N TRP A 209 -10.83 -3.58 -8.75
CA TRP A 209 -10.60 -2.13 -8.74
C TRP A 209 -9.15 -1.68 -8.80
N ILE A 210 -8.18 -2.51 -8.42
CA ILE A 210 -6.79 -2.08 -8.18
C ILE A 210 -5.84 -2.69 -9.22
N PRO A 211 -5.26 -1.88 -10.13
CA PRO A 211 -4.41 -2.40 -11.20
C PRO A 211 -3.02 -2.84 -10.73
N PHE A 212 -2.47 -2.22 -9.68
CA PHE A 212 -1.08 -2.45 -9.27
C PHE A 212 -0.97 -2.87 -7.80
N ASP A 213 -0.28 -3.97 -7.58
CA ASP A 213 -0.08 -4.59 -6.28
C ASP A 213 1.41 -4.84 -6.01
N TYR A 214 1.90 -4.43 -4.85
CA TYR A 214 3.28 -4.64 -4.39
C TYR A 214 3.37 -5.65 -3.23
N ALA A 215 2.53 -6.67 -3.22
CA ALA A 215 2.45 -7.66 -2.15
C ALA A 215 3.55 -8.74 -2.16
N ASN A 216 4.12 -9.06 -3.32
CA ASN A 216 4.90 -10.29 -3.47
C ASN A 216 6.22 -10.26 -2.70
N GLN A 217 6.31 -11.07 -1.64
CA GLN A 217 7.51 -11.18 -0.80
C GLN A 217 8.30 -12.47 -1.06
N ALA A 218 8.22 -13.04 -2.27
CA ALA A 218 8.95 -14.25 -2.60
C ALA A 218 10.46 -14.05 -2.40
N THR A 219 11.10 -14.99 -1.72
CA THR A 219 12.55 -14.98 -1.48
C THR A 219 13.09 -16.40 -1.46
N GLU A 220 14.40 -16.58 -1.38
CA GLU A 220 15.04 -17.87 -1.15
C GLU A 220 15.09 -18.25 0.34
N ASN A 221 15.04 -17.27 1.24
CA ASN A 221 15.21 -17.51 2.68
C ASN A 221 13.89 -17.36 3.47
N TYR A 222 13.34 -18.49 3.93
CA TYR A 222 12.13 -18.56 4.75
C TYR A 222 12.38 -19.01 6.20
N GLN A 223 13.63 -19.03 6.67
CA GLN A 223 13.99 -19.57 7.99
C GLN A 223 13.90 -18.53 9.12
N GLY A 224 13.90 -19.02 10.37
CA GLY A 224 14.17 -18.21 11.56
C GLY A 224 12.99 -17.45 12.17
N GLN A 225 11.74 -17.79 11.81
CA GLN A 225 10.53 -17.11 12.29
C GLN A 225 9.40 -18.10 12.68
N PRO A 226 9.34 -18.57 13.94
CA PRO A 226 8.34 -19.55 14.38
C PRO A 226 6.89 -19.06 14.24
N ASP A 227 6.63 -17.78 14.51
CA ASP A 227 5.32 -17.15 14.44
C ASP A 227 4.77 -17.01 13.01
N LEU A 228 5.65 -17.10 12.01
CA LEU A 228 5.33 -17.06 10.58
C LEU A 228 5.41 -18.44 9.91
N SER A 229 5.69 -19.48 10.69
CA SER A 229 5.78 -20.85 10.20
C SER A 229 4.44 -21.31 9.59
N GLY A 230 4.52 -22.21 8.61
CA GLY A 230 3.33 -22.74 7.94
C GLY A 230 2.55 -21.71 7.11
N SER A 231 3.20 -20.63 6.67
CA SER A 231 2.61 -19.58 5.82
C SER A 231 1.58 -18.67 6.48
N ARG A 232 1.70 -18.51 7.81
CA ARG A 232 0.94 -17.54 8.58
C ARG A 232 1.36 -16.12 8.16
N PHE A 233 0.39 -15.27 7.83
CA PHE A 233 0.54 -13.91 7.30
C PHE A 233 1.21 -13.79 5.90
N GLY A 234 0.61 -14.45 4.89
CA GLY A 234 1.02 -14.35 3.48
C GLY A 234 2.04 -15.41 3.04
N ASP A 235 1.63 -16.25 2.09
CA ASP A 235 2.49 -17.28 1.49
C ASP A 235 2.96 -16.81 0.12
N TRP A 236 4.27 -16.67 -0.06
CA TRP A 236 4.85 -16.28 -1.34
C TRP A 236 5.85 -17.31 -1.86
N ARG A 237 5.88 -18.51 -1.27
CA ARG A 237 6.88 -19.55 -1.57
C ARG A 237 6.80 -20.04 -3.02
N ARG A 238 5.61 -20.01 -3.62
CA ARG A 238 5.40 -20.39 -5.02
C ARG A 238 5.35 -19.20 -5.97
N ALA A 239 5.42 -17.98 -5.44
CA ALA A 239 5.39 -16.77 -6.24
C ALA A 239 6.69 -16.55 -7.03
N PRO A 240 6.60 -15.91 -8.21
CA PRO A 240 7.78 -15.56 -8.97
C PRO A 240 8.75 -14.72 -8.12
N LYS A 241 10.03 -15.11 -8.13
CA LYS A 241 11.13 -14.38 -7.45
C LYS A 241 11.81 -13.34 -8.37
N THR A 242 11.24 -13.11 -9.55
CA THR A 242 11.68 -12.10 -10.51
C THR A 242 11.25 -10.69 -10.07
N TRP A 243 11.94 -9.67 -10.57
CA TRP A 243 11.55 -8.25 -10.50
C TRP A 243 10.74 -7.79 -11.71
N ILE A 244 10.31 -8.71 -12.56
CA ILE A 244 9.30 -8.46 -13.59
C ILE A 244 7.92 -8.73 -13.00
N PRO A 245 6.99 -7.75 -12.99
CA PRO A 245 5.64 -7.96 -12.49
C PRO A 245 4.91 -9.06 -13.28
N TYR A 246 3.96 -9.72 -12.63
CA TYR A 246 3.16 -10.78 -13.25
C TYR A 246 1.67 -10.59 -13.00
N HIS A 247 0.85 -11.07 -13.94
CA HIS A 247 -0.58 -11.24 -13.72
C HIS A 247 -0.82 -12.50 -12.87
N PRO A 248 -1.55 -12.45 -11.75
CA PRO A 248 -1.82 -13.61 -10.94
C PRO A 248 -2.87 -14.54 -11.57
N SER A 249 -2.93 -15.77 -11.07
CA SER A 249 -4.06 -16.67 -11.28
C SER A 249 -5.23 -16.28 -10.38
N HIS A 250 -6.44 -16.49 -10.89
CA HIS A 250 -7.68 -16.27 -10.15
C HIS A 250 -7.72 -17.08 -8.85
N ASP A 251 -7.34 -18.36 -8.92
CA ASP A 251 -7.43 -19.28 -7.77
C ASP A 251 -6.22 -19.19 -6.84
N ASP A 252 -5.11 -18.62 -7.32
CA ASP A 252 -3.84 -18.64 -6.62
C ASP A 252 -2.94 -17.47 -7.01
N TYR A 253 -2.96 -16.45 -6.16
CA TYR A 253 -2.17 -15.23 -6.30
C TYR A 253 -0.66 -15.49 -6.42
N GLN A 254 -0.17 -16.65 -5.97
CA GLN A 254 1.24 -17.03 -6.08
C GLN A 254 1.63 -17.53 -7.48
N THR A 255 0.70 -17.74 -8.40
CA THR A 255 1.04 -18.29 -9.73
C THR A 255 0.71 -17.29 -10.82
N PRO A 256 1.52 -17.20 -11.89
CA PRO A 256 1.13 -16.46 -13.08
C PRO A 256 -0.19 -16.98 -13.65
N GLY A 257 -1.04 -16.08 -14.12
CA GLY A 257 -2.35 -16.35 -14.69
C GLY A 257 -2.90 -15.17 -15.49
N ASN A 258 -4.22 -15.07 -15.56
CA ASN A 258 -4.92 -14.15 -16.46
C ASN A 258 -5.79 -13.11 -15.73
N CYS A 259 -5.56 -12.87 -14.43
CA CYS A 259 -6.15 -11.71 -13.75
C CYS A 259 -5.67 -10.41 -14.41
N ARG A 260 -6.47 -9.35 -14.33
CA ARG A 260 -6.17 -8.04 -14.91
C ARG A 260 -5.06 -7.32 -14.16
N ARG A 261 -5.00 -7.46 -12.83
CA ARG A 261 -4.01 -6.76 -11.99
C ARG A 261 -2.59 -7.28 -12.22
N TRP A 262 -1.61 -6.46 -11.88
CA TRP A 262 -0.19 -6.83 -11.84
C TRP A 262 0.33 -6.90 -10.41
N ILE A 263 1.08 -7.95 -10.09
CA ILE A 263 1.80 -8.12 -8.82
C ILE A 263 3.30 -7.89 -9.05
N ALA A 264 3.88 -6.96 -8.29
CA ALA A 264 5.31 -6.74 -8.20
C ALA A 264 5.90 -7.36 -6.93
N ARG A 265 7.11 -7.92 -7.07
CA ARG A 265 7.92 -8.33 -5.94
C ARG A 265 8.36 -7.11 -5.14
N CYS A 266 8.23 -7.16 -3.82
CA CYS A 266 8.68 -6.16 -2.87
C CYS A 266 9.21 -6.82 -1.60
N LEU A 267 10.45 -6.50 -1.20
CA LEU A 267 11.12 -7.11 -0.04
C LEU A 267 11.33 -6.11 1.10
N ASN A 268 11.65 -6.58 2.30
CA ASN A 268 11.87 -5.67 3.43
C ASN A 268 13.28 -5.05 3.39
N MET A 269 13.42 -3.75 3.67
CA MET A 269 14.74 -3.11 3.77
C MET A 269 15.50 -3.60 5.01
N GLU A 270 14.77 -3.70 6.12
CA GLU A 270 15.25 -4.17 7.42
C GLU A 270 14.05 -4.75 8.19
N ALA A 271 13.98 -6.07 8.32
CA ALA A 271 12.91 -6.79 8.99
C ALA A 271 13.41 -8.13 9.53
N ARG A 272 12.61 -8.75 10.39
CA ARG A 272 12.86 -10.13 10.84
C ARG A 272 12.83 -11.15 9.70
N LEU A 273 12.11 -10.84 8.62
CA LEU A 273 11.80 -11.75 7.52
C LEU A 273 12.06 -11.10 6.17
N ARG A 274 12.45 -11.93 5.19
CA ARG A 274 12.42 -11.59 3.75
C ARG A 274 13.10 -10.24 3.45
N GLU A 275 14.23 -9.99 4.12
CA GLU A 275 15.05 -8.81 3.88
C GLU A 275 15.68 -8.89 2.48
N ILE A 276 15.74 -7.75 1.81
CA ILE A 276 16.43 -7.60 0.54
C ILE A 276 17.93 -7.83 0.70
N THR A 277 18.52 -8.58 -0.23
CA THR A 277 19.95 -8.90 -0.23
C THR A 277 20.66 -8.32 -1.46
N HIS A 278 22.00 -8.35 -1.44
CA HIS A 278 22.80 -8.05 -2.62
C HIS A 278 22.45 -8.92 -3.84
N ALA A 279 22.13 -10.19 -3.63
CA ALA A 279 21.78 -11.10 -4.71
C ALA A 279 20.44 -10.73 -5.35
N ASP A 280 19.50 -10.22 -4.56
CA ASP A 280 18.22 -9.73 -5.08
C ASP A 280 18.41 -8.47 -5.93
N ILE A 281 19.24 -7.52 -5.50
CA ILE A 281 19.54 -6.31 -6.29
C ILE A 281 20.29 -6.67 -7.58
N ASP A 282 21.28 -7.57 -7.49
CA ASP A 282 22.00 -8.09 -8.66
C ASP A 282 21.06 -8.75 -9.67
N LEU A 283 20.05 -9.50 -9.21
CA LEU A 283 19.01 -10.06 -10.07
C LEU A 283 18.24 -8.96 -10.82
N ALA A 284 17.87 -7.86 -10.16
CA ALA A 284 17.16 -6.75 -10.80
C ALA A 284 17.99 -6.16 -11.96
N TYR A 285 19.30 -5.99 -11.77
CA TYR A 285 20.19 -5.51 -12.82
C TYR A 285 20.32 -6.49 -13.99
N ARG A 286 20.44 -7.80 -13.70
CA ARG A 286 20.45 -8.84 -14.75
C ARG A 286 19.16 -8.86 -15.56
N GLU A 287 18.02 -8.72 -14.90
CA GLU A 287 16.72 -8.69 -15.55
C GLU A 287 16.53 -7.41 -16.37
N ALA A 288 16.93 -6.24 -15.87
CA ALA A 288 16.92 -5.02 -16.67
C ALA A 288 17.83 -5.13 -17.89
N GLN A 289 18.99 -5.78 -17.78
CA GLN A 289 19.87 -6.02 -18.91
C GLN A 289 19.26 -6.95 -19.96
N THR A 290 18.44 -7.91 -19.52
CA THR A 290 17.83 -8.94 -20.39
C THR A 290 16.53 -8.44 -21.02
N HIS A 291 15.69 -7.74 -20.28
CA HIS A 291 14.34 -7.34 -20.66
C HIS A 291 14.21 -5.86 -21.00
N GLY A 292 15.28 -5.07 -20.83
CA GLY A 292 15.29 -3.62 -20.99
C GLY A 292 14.85 -2.87 -19.73
N ALA A 293 14.00 -3.46 -18.89
CA ALA A 293 13.60 -2.88 -17.62
C ALA A 293 13.36 -3.95 -16.54
N SER A 294 13.53 -3.56 -15.28
CA SER A 294 13.08 -4.32 -14.11
C SER A 294 12.60 -3.39 -13.00
N LEU A 295 11.80 -3.90 -12.06
CA LEU A 295 11.20 -3.13 -10.98
C LEU A 295 11.73 -3.59 -9.62
N LEU A 296 12.79 -2.95 -9.14
CA LEU A 296 13.35 -3.19 -7.81
C LEU A 296 12.51 -2.45 -6.77
N SER A 297 11.77 -3.18 -5.93
CA SER A 297 10.98 -2.55 -4.87
C SER A 297 11.22 -3.13 -3.49
N PHE A 298 11.13 -2.27 -2.48
CA PHE A 298 11.34 -2.65 -1.09
C PHE A 298 10.51 -1.78 -0.14
N THR A 299 10.28 -2.30 1.06
CA THR A 299 9.42 -1.68 2.06
C THR A 299 10.04 -1.53 3.44
N ASN A 300 9.56 -0.52 4.15
CA ASN A 300 9.75 -0.30 5.58
C ASN A 300 8.51 0.39 6.16
N HIS A 301 8.63 0.95 7.38
CA HIS A 301 7.52 1.58 8.08
C HIS A 301 7.92 2.94 8.61
N ASP A 302 6.98 3.88 8.65
CA ASP A 302 7.20 5.27 9.08
C ASP A 302 7.38 5.46 10.59
N PHE A 303 6.86 4.53 11.39
CA PHE A 303 7.09 4.51 12.83
C PHE A 303 8.52 4.08 13.21
N ARG A 304 9.42 3.84 12.26
CA ARG A 304 10.86 3.61 12.49
C ARG A 304 11.67 4.73 11.87
N ASP A 305 12.87 4.99 12.39
CA ASP A 305 13.81 5.86 11.67
C ASP A 305 14.25 5.19 10.37
N MET A 306 13.73 5.69 9.25
CA MET A 306 14.01 5.13 7.92
C MET A 306 15.41 5.48 7.40
N SER A 307 16.09 6.47 7.98
CA SER A 307 17.35 6.99 7.42
C SER A 307 18.45 5.92 7.32
N PRO A 308 18.72 5.11 8.37
CA PRO A 308 19.72 4.05 8.29
C PRO A 308 19.33 2.92 7.32
N GLU A 309 18.03 2.65 7.16
CA GLU A 309 17.54 1.61 6.23
C GLU A 309 17.74 2.05 4.78
N ILE A 310 17.44 3.32 4.46
CA ILE A 310 17.71 3.94 3.16
C ILE A 310 19.21 3.87 2.84
N ASP A 311 20.07 4.25 3.80
CA ASP A 311 21.52 4.21 3.62
C ASP A 311 22.01 2.78 3.32
N LYS A 312 21.54 1.78 4.09
CA LYS A 312 21.85 0.36 3.87
C LYS A 312 21.50 -0.07 2.44
N VAL A 313 20.26 0.17 2.00
CA VAL A 313 19.79 -0.29 0.68
C VAL A 313 20.47 0.46 -0.45
N TRP A 314 20.63 1.78 -0.33
CA TRP A 314 21.34 2.56 -1.35
C TRP A 314 22.79 2.13 -1.51
N ASN A 315 23.51 1.87 -0.41
CA ASN A 315 24.87 1.33 -0.47
C ASN A 315 24.92 -0.03 -1.18
N MET A 316 23.89 -0.87 -1.03
CA MET A 316 23.80 -2.12 -1.78
C MET A 316 23.56 -1.87 -3.28
N ILE A 317 22.66 -0.95 -3.63
CA ILE A 317 22.39 -0.55 -5.02
C ILE A 317 23.66 -0.05 -5.70
N VAL A 318 24.34 0.94 -5.12
CA VAL A 318 25.56 1.52 -5.70
C VAL A 318 26.68 0.49 -5.87
N LYS A 319 26.80 -0.47 -4.94
CA LYS A 319 27.79 -1.54 -5.08
C LYS A 319 27.48 -2.48 -6.25
N VAL A 320 26.21 -2.78 -6.50
CA VAL A 320 25.78 -3.58 -7.65
C VAL A 320 25.91 -2.75 -8.94
N ASP A 321 25.48 -1.50 -8.93
CA ASP A 321 25.53 -0.58 -10.08
C ASP A 321 26.91 -0.53 -10.76
N ARG A 322 27.98 -0.47 -9.96
CA ARG A 322 29.38 -0.48 -10.44
C ARG A 322 29.74 -1.72 -11.26
N GLN A 323 29.00 -2.82 -11.11
CA GLN A 323 29.20 -4.08 -11.84
C GLN A 323 28.46 -4.09 -13.19
N TYR A 324 27.51 -3.17 -13.41
CA TYR A 324 26.64 -3.09 -14.59
C TYR A 324 26.72 -1.71 -15.27
N PRO A 325 27.87 -1.31 -15.85
CA PRO A 325 28.07 0.05 -16.37
C PRO A 325 27.15 0.48 -17.52
N LYS A 326 26.42 -0.47 -18.13
CA LYS A 326 25.45 -0.25 -19.22
C LYS A 326 23.99 -0.24 -18.76
N VAL A 327 23.74 -0.52 -17.48
CA VAL A 327 22.41 -0.47 -16.88
C VAL A 327 22.37 0.76 -15.99
N LYS A 328 21.28 1.52 -16.06
CA LYS A 328 21.03 2.65 -15.17
C LYS A 328 20.00 2.25 -14.13
N PHE A 329 19.90 3.03 -13.06
CA PHE A 329 18.77 2.94 -12.15
C PHE A 329 18.12 4.32 -11.96
N LYS A 330 16.81 4.31 -11.73
CA LYS A 330 15.99 5.52 -11.57
C LYS A 330 15.06 5.37 -10.38
N HIS A 331 15.02 6.38 -9.50
CA HIS A 331 14.00 6.43 -8.45
C HIS A 331 12.68 6.89 -9.07
N VAL A 332 11.59 6.19 -8.77
CA VAL A 332 10.28 6.47 -9.38
C VAL A 332 9.14 6.31 -8.37
N THR A 333 8.00 6.91 -8.70
CA THR A 333 6.76 6.58 -7.99
C THR A 333 6.35 5.14 -8.28
N ALA A 334 5.54 4.52 -7.41
CA ALA A 334 5.07 3.15 -7.60
C ALA A 334 4.27 2.99 -8.91
N ILE A 335 3.45 3.98 -9.27
CA ILE A 335 2.69 3.98 -10.53
C ILE A 335 3.64 4.08 -11.74
N GLU A 336 4.60 5.02 -11.70
CA GLU A 336 5.58 5.17 -12.78
C GLU A 336 6.42 3.89 -12.94
N GLY A 337 6.87 3.28 -11.83
CA GLY A 337 7.67 2.06 -11.85
C GLY A 337 6.95 0.87 -12.51
N MET A 338 5.66 0.69 -12.21
CA MET A 338 4.83 -0.31 -12.91
C MET A 338 4.70 0.01 -14.40
N ARG A 339 4.30 1.24 -14.74
CA ARG A 339 4.09 1.66 -16.13
C ARG A 339 5.35 1.49 -16.97
N LYS A 340 6.48 2.00 -16.49
CA LYS A 340 7.74 1.99 -17.24
C LYS A 340 8.31 0.57 -17.39
N THR A 341 8.21 -0.27 -16.36
CA THR A 341 8.64 -1.68 -16.45
C THR A 341 7.78 -2.48 -17.42
N LEU A 342 6.46 -2.22 -17.45
CA LEU A 342 5.50 -2.91 -18.30
C LEU A 342 5.34 -2.30 -19.71
N GLY A 343 5.96 -1.15 -19.98
CA GLY A 343 5.83 -0.44 -21.25
C GLY A 343 4.44 0.18 -21.48
N ILE A 344 3.71 0.52 -20.42
CA ILE A 344 2.38 1.12 -20.49
C ILE A 344 2.51 2.63 -20.75
N ASN A 345 2.04 3.08 -21.92
CA ASN A 345 2.12 4.49 -22.33
C ASN A 345 0.74 5.14 -22.55
N ASP A 346 -0.33 4.35 -22.63
CA ASP A 346 -1.68 4.87 -22.87
C ASP A 346 -2.30 5.38 -21.57
N LEU A 347 -2.20 6.70 -21.35
CA LEU A 347 -2.63 7.37 -20.13
C LEU A 347 -3.90 8.21 -20.36
N TYR A 348 -5.01 7.52 -20.62
CA TYR A 348 -6.34 8.15 -20.70
C TYR A 348 -7.08 8.04 -19.37
N ALA A 349 -7.98 8.99 -19.09
CA ALA A 349 -8.96 8.87 -18.02
C ALA A 349 -10.18 8.07 -18.52
N PRO A 350 -10.99 7.46 -17.63
CA PRO A 350 -12.28 6.87 -18.01
C PRO A 350 -13.22 7.84 -18.75
N GLU A 351 -13.23 9.11 -18.34
CA GLU A 351 -14.13 10.18 -18.79
C GLU A 351 -15.60 9.82 -18.56
N PHE A 352 -15.99 9.68 -17.28
CA PHE A 352 -17.33 9.24 -16.91
C PHE A 352 -18.42 10.23 -17.33
N GLU A 353 -19.56 9.76 -17.84
CA GLU A 353 -20.81 10.49 -17.92
C GLU A 353 -21.75 9.98 -16.84
N VAL A 354 -22.32 10.88 -16.05
CA VAL A 354 -23.17 10.53 -14.90
C VAL A 354 -24.50 11.27 -15.03
N GLU A 355 -25.59 10.52 -15.11
CA GLU A 355 -26.95 11.04 -15.22
C GLU A 355 -27.83 10.48 -14.10
N LEU A 356 -28.62 11.33 -13.43
CA LEU A 356 -29.60 10.93 -12.43
C LEU A 356 -31.01 11.29 -12.89
N GLN A 357 -31.80 10.29 -13.24
CA GLN A 357 -33.20 10.45 -13.64
C GLN A 357 -34.12 10.24 -12.44
N ARG A 358 -34.76 11.31 -11.98
CA ARG A 358 -35.74 11.25 -10.89
C ARG A 358 -37.13 10.91 -11.41
N LYS A 359 -37.74 9.82 -10.94
CA LYS A 359 -39.15 9.45 -11.22
C LYS A 359 -39.90 9.23 -9.91
N LYS A 360 -41.24 9.26 -9.97
CA LYS A 360 -42.10 9.16 -8.77
C LYS A 360 -41.92 7.87 -7.97
N ALA A 361 -41.70 6.74 -8.65
CA ALA A 361 -41.63 5.42 -8.02
C ALA A 361 -40.20 4.90 -7.81
N ALA A 362 -39.23 5.44 -8.57
CA ALA A 362 -37.82 5.09 -8.48
C ALA A 362 -36.98 6.19 -9.13
N SER A 363 -35.76 6.41 -8.67
CA SER A 363 -34.77 7.21 -9.39
C SER A 363 -33.65 6.31 -9.89
N VAL A 364 -33.14 6.59 -11.08
CA VAL A 364 -32.12 5.76 -11.73
C VAL A 364 -30.88 6.60 -11.97
N LEU A 365 -29.75 6.13 -11.47
CA LEU A 365 -28.44 6.63 -11.83
C LEU A 365 -27.91 5.81 -13.00
N THR A 366 -27.43 6.48 -14.05
CA THR A 366 -26.71 5.87 -15.17
C THR A 366 -25.30 6.42 -15.18
N VAL A 367 -24.32 5.52 -15.31
CA VAL A 367 -22.90 5.83 -15.38
C VAL A 367 -22.36 5.22 -16.67
N ARG A 368 -21.75 6.03 -17.53
CA ARG A 368 -21.06 5.56 -18.76
C ARG A 368 -19.60 5.97 -18.69
N SER A 369 -18.69 5.12 -19.17
CA SER A 369 -17.28 5.48 -19.37
C SER A 369 -16.99 5.61 -20.87
N GLN A 370 -16.28 6.66 -21.28
CA GLN A 370 -15.85 6.78 -22.69
C GLN A 370 -14.69 5.82 -22.99
N HIS A 371 -13.81 5.61 -22.02
CA HIS A 371 -12.65 4.74 -22.15
C HIS A 371 -12.67 3.55 -21.19
N PRO A 372 -12.01 2.42 -21.56
CA PRO A 372 -12.00 1.20 -20.73
C PRO A 372 -11.50 1.45 -19.32
N ILE A 373 -12.30 1.03 -18.34
CA ILE A 373 -11.86 0.94 -16.95
C ILE A 373 -11.16 -0.40 -16.70
N PHE A 374 -10.38 -0.45 -15.62
CA PHE A 374 -9.67 -1.64 -15.16
C PHE A 374 -10.64 -2.76 -14.79
N GLY A 375 -11.60 -2.44 -13.92
CA GLY A 375 -12.52 -3.41 -13.33
C GLY A 375 -13.73 -3.74 -14.20
N PRO A 376 -14.60 -4.65 -13.75
CA PRO A 376 -15.87 -4.94 -14.42
C PRO A 376 -16.89 -3.79 -14.29
N GLN A 377 -16.77 -2.97 -13.25
CA GLN A 377 -17.64 -1.84 -12.94
C GLN A 377 -16.87 -0.77 -12.15
N PRO A 378 -17.30 0.50 -12.17
CA PRO A 378 -16.75 1.50 -11.27
C PRO A 378 -17.16 1.23 -9.81
N PHE A 379 -16.42 1.81 -8.88
CA PHE A 379 -16.76 1.82 -7.46
C PHE A 379 -17.86 2.85 -7.19
N LEU A 380 -19.05 2.39 -6.79
CA LEU A 380 -20.17 3.24 -6.40
C LEU A 380 -20.14 3.50 -4.90
N ALA A 381 -19.90 4.76 -4.53
CA ALA A 381 -19.84 5.27 -3.17
C ALA A 381 -21.10 6.08 -2.86
N LEU A 382 -21.82 5.75 -1.79
CA LEU A 382 -23.01 6.49 -1.37
C LEU A 382 -22.79 7.11 0.01
N LYS A 383 -23.08 8.41 0.15
CA LYS A 383 -23.20 9.09 1.44
C LYS A 383 -24.65 9.46 1.68
N THR A 384 -25.23 8.99 2.77
CA THR A 384 -26.59 9.38 3.17
C THR A 384 -26.59 10.74 3.88
N ARG A 385 -27.75 11.40 3.92
CA ARG A 385 -27.95 12.62 4.73
C ARG A 385 -27.77 12.37 6.23
N GLY A 386 -27.83 11.12 6.67
CA GLY A 386 -27.50 10.68 8.03
C GLY A 386 -26.00 10.49 8.27
N ASN A 387 -25.13 10.89 7.33
CA ASN A 387 -23.68 10.74 7.40
C ASN A 387 -23.20 9.28 7.50
N GLN A 388 -23.96 8.36 6.89
CA GLN A 388 -23.56 6.96 6.72
C GLN A 388 -22.97 6.76 5.32
N PHE A 389 -22.05 5.82 5.19
CA PHE A 389 -21.28 5.57 3.98
C PHE A 389 -21.49 4.12 3.54
N TYR A 390 -21.81 3.94 2.27
CA TYR A 390 -22.07 2.63 1.68
C TYR A 390 -21.29 2.47 0.38
N TRP A 391 -20.93 1.24 0.07
CA TRP A 391 -20.53 0.83 -1.26
C TRP A 391 -21.61 -0.07 -1.83
N GLU A 392 -21.89 0.05 -3.12
CA GLU A 392 -22.91 -0.73 -3.81
C GLU A 392 -22.39 -1.26 -5.16
N ASN A 393 -23.04 -2.32 -5.65
CA ASN A 393 -22.83 -2.79 -7.01
C ASN A 393 -23.78 -2.07 -7.98
N LEU A 394 -23.35 -1.94 -9.23
CA LEU A 394 -24.20 -1.49 -10.31
C LEU A 394 -24.73 -2.67 -11.13
N ASP A 395 -25.88 -2.44 -11.76
CA ASP A 395 -26.40 -3.29 -12.82
C ASP A 395 -25.64 -3.03 -14.13
N PHE A 396 -25.44 -4.09 -14.92
CA PHE A 396 -24.78 -4.00 -16.23
C PHE A 396 -25.83 -3.72 -17.30
N ASP A 397 -25.87 -2.47 -17.77
CA ASP A 397 -26.82 -2.05 -18.81
C ASP A 397 -26.29 -2.35 -20.22
N ASP A 398 -25.03 -1.99 -20.48
CA ASP A 398 -24.35 -2.14 -21.76
C ASP A 398 -22.81 -2.14 -21.56
N THR A 399 -22.05 -2.25 -22.64
CA THR A 399 -20.60 -2.11 -22.67
C THR A 399 -20.20 -0.74 -22.12
N GLN A 400 -19.47 -0.74 -21.00
CA GLN A 400 -19.05 0.48 -20.31
C GLN A 400 -20.20 1.38 -19.84
N GLN A 401 -21.38 0.78 -19.61
CA GLN A 401 -22.53 1.47 -19.05
C GLN A 401 -23.13 0.65 -17.93
N TRP A 402 -23.39 1.32 -16.82
CA TRP A 402 -23.94 0.73 -15.62
C TRP A 402 -25.06 1.58 -15.05
N SER A 403 -25.95 0.96 -14.29
CA SER A 403 -27.02 1.69 -13.60
C SER A 403 -27.20 1.27 -12.15
N TYR A 404 -27.82 2.14 -11.35
CA TYR A 404 -28.27 1.84 -10.00
C TYR A 404 -29.66 2.43 -9.76
N THR A 405 -30.56 1.62 -9.21
CA THR A 405 -31.95 2.02 -8.95
C THR A 405 -32.16 2.33 -7.47
N PHE A 406 -32.58 3.57 -7.20
CA PHE A 406 -33.00 4.06 -5.89
C PHE A 406 -34.53 3.91 -5.75
N ASP A 407 -34.96 2.92 -4.97
CA ASP A 407 -36.38 2.59 -4.76
C ASP A 407 -36.66 2.07 -3.33
N PHE A 408 -37.82 1.41 -3.15
CA PHE A 408 -38.27 0.87 -1.88
C PHE A 408 -37.53 -0.40 -1.43
N ASN A 409 -36.82 -1.10 -2.32
CA ASN A 409 -36.08 -2.32 -2.00
C ASN A 409 -34.69 -2.01 -1.42
N ASN A 410 -34.12 -0.86 -1.80
CA ASN A 410 -32.82 -0.40 -1.34
C ASN A 410 -32.96 0.91 -0.55
N VAL A 411 -32.55 2.03 -1.16
CA VAL A 411 -32.54 3.36 -0.54
C VAL A 411 -33.17 4.39 -1.48
N TRP A 412 -34.07 5.21 -0.95
CA TRP A 412 -34.64 6.33 -1.68
C TRP A 412 -33.59 7.42 -1.96
N ILE A 413 -33.60 7.99 -3.17
CA ILE A 413 -32.65 9.04 -3.58
C ILE A 413 -32.65 10.25 -2.63
N ASP A 414 -33.80 10.57 -2.02
CA ASP A 414 -33.92 11.72 -1.12
C ASP A 414 -33.20 11.50 0.22
N GLN A 415 -32.83 10.25 0.56
CA GLN A 415 -31.98 9.92 1.70
C GLN A 415 -30.48 10.06 1.38
N ILE A 416 -30.11 10.21 0.11
CA ILE A 416 -28.72 10.35 -0.34
C ILE A 416 -28.33 11.82 -0.40
N GLU A 417 -27.15 12.12 0.14
CA GLU A 417 -26.50 13.44 0.08
C GLU A 417 -25.56 13.51 -1.13
N THR A 418 -24.67 12.52 -1.27
CA THR A 418 -23.64 12.50 -2.31
C THR A 418 -23.51 11.11 -2.89
N ILE A 419 -23.36 11.03 -4.21
CA ILE A 419 -23.02 9.82 -4.96
C ILE A 419 -21.61 10.02 -5.52
N GLY A 420 -20.68 9.14 -5.17
CA GLY A 420 -19.33 9.10 -5.70
C GLY A 420 -19.16 7.92 -6.66
N ILE A 421 -18.50 8.15 -7.79
CA ILE A 421 -18.11 7.16 -8.78
C ILE A 421 -16.60 7.22 -8.91
N ALA A 422 -15.91 6.09 -8.84
CA ALA A 422 -14.48 6.05 -9.05
C ALA A 422 -14.03 4.81 -9.82
N ALA A 423 -13.03 4.95 -10.68
CA ALA A 423 -12.37 3.81 -11.29
C ALA A 423 -10.93 4.12 -11.67
N ASN A 424 -10.16 3.05 -11.83
CA ASN A 424 -8.85 3.06 -12.48
C ASN A 424 -9.00 2.65 -13.94
N THR A 425 -8.07 3.08 -14.80
CA THR A 425 -7.73 2.37 -16.04
C THR A 425 -6.69 1.28 -15.75
N SER A 426 -6.38 0.41 -16.73
CA SER A 426 -5.31 -0.58 -16.60
C SER A 426 -3.92 0.05 -16.39
N ALA A 427 -3.77 1.32 -16.77
CA ALA A 427 -2.57 2.11 -16.51
C ALA A 427 -2.57 2.77 -15.11
N GLY A 428 -3.62 2.62 -14.30
CA GLY A 428 -3.74 3.30 -13.00
C GLY A 428 -3.97 4.81 -13.09
N VAL A 429 -4.53 5.30 -14.20
CA VAL A 429 -5.14 6.63 -14.25
C VAL A 429 -6.48 6.54 -13.53
N VAL A 430 -6.72 7.43 -12.58
CA VAL A 430 -7.93 7.41 -11.74
C VAL A 430 -8.84 8.56 -12.17
N GLU A 431 -10.13 8.31 -12.32
CA GLU A 431 -11.13 9.38 -12.28
C GLU A 431 -12.08 9.14 -11.10
N VAL A 432 -12.38 10.23 -10.39
CA VAL A 432 -13.40 10.32 -9.36
C VAL A 432 -14.42 11.38 -9.74
N VAL A 433 -15.70 11.02 -9.70
CA VAL A 433 -16.83 11.91 -9.93
C VAL A 433 -17.75 11.91 -8.72
N ASN A 434 -17.97 13.06 -8.12
CA ASN A 434 -18.91 13.24 -7.01
C ASN A 434 -20.11 14.09 -7.45
N LEU A 435 -21.31 13.51 -7.37
CA LEU A 435 -22.60 14.16 -7.60
C LEU A 435 -23.22 14.58 -6.25
N ASP A 436 -23.43 15.88 -6.07
CA ASP A 436 -24.29 16.39 -5.01
C ASP A 436 -25.76 16.23 -5.42
N VAL A 437 -26.51 15.40 -4.69
CA VAL A 437 -27.86 14.98 -5.08
C VAL A 437 -28.88 16.13 -5.04
N ALA A 438 -28.65 17.12 -4.17
CA ALA A 438 -29.58 18.24 -4.00
C ALA A 438 -29.42 19.29 -5.11
N SER A 439 -28.19 19.64 -5.46
CA SER A 439 -27.88 20.66 -6.47
C SER A 439 -27.74 20.10 -7.89
N GLY A 440 -27.48 18.80 -8.03
CA GLY A 440 -27.13 18.18 -9.30
C GLY A 440 -25.69 18.48 -9.75
N THR A 441 -24.87 19.11 -8.88
CA THR A 441 -23.50 19.51 -9.23
C THR A 441 -22.59 18.29 -9.29
N LEU A 442 -21.85 18.15 -10.40
CA LEU A 442 -20.79 17.17 -10.56
C LEU A 442 -19.42 17.82 -10.31
N ARG A 443 -18.63 17.21 -9.43
CA ARG A 443 -17.20 17.49 -9.26
C ARG A 443 -16.39 16.34 -9.81
N ARG A 444 -15.36 16.64 -10.58
CA ARG A 444 -14.52 15.66 -11.27
C ARG A 444 -13.07 15.89 -10.91
N THR A 445 -12.37 14.81 -10.58
CA THR A 445 -10.94 14.82 -10.32
C THR A 445 -10.29 13.66 -11.04
N VAL A 446 -9.21 13.94 -11.78
CA VAL A 446 -8.38 12.92 -12.40
C VAL A 446 -7.02 12.89 -11.72
N HIS A 447 -6.55 11.71 -11.34
CA HIS A 447 -5.21 11.48 -10.79
C HIS A 447 -4.37 10.63 -11.72
N ASN A 448 -3.05 10.78 -11.61
CA ASN A 448 -2.05 9.95 -12.30
C ASN A 448 -2.12 10.00 -13.84
N GLN A 449 -2.81 10.99 -14.39
CA GLN A 449 -2.68 11.35 -15.80
C GLN A 449 -1.42 12.21 -15.93
N GLU A 450 -0.43 11.76 -16.71
CA GLU A 450 0.69 12.64 -17.03
C GLU A 450 0.13 13.84 -17.80
N SER A 451 0.56 15.05 -17.45
CA SER A 451 0.35 16.19 -18.32
C SER A 451 1.03 15.85 -19.64
N VAL A 452 0.32 15.92 -20.76
CA VAL A 452 0.96 15.97 -22.08
C VAL A 452 1.76 17.28 -22.09
N HIS A 453 2.98 17.25 -21.56
CA HIS A 453 3.96 18.27 -21.86
C HIS A 453 4.29 18.06 -23.33
N THR A 454 3.57 18.82 -24.16
CA THR A 454 3.98 19.14 -25.51
C THR A 454 5.36 19.78 -25.40
N SER A 455 6.40 18.98 -25.63
CA SER A 455 7.75 19.45 -25.90
C SER A 455 7.79 20.16 -27.24
#